data_AF-A0AAW0GSQ3-F1
#
_entry.id   AF-A0AAW0GSQ3-F1
#
_cell.length_a   1.000
_cell.length_b   1.000
_cell.length_c   1.000
_cell.angle_alpha   90.00
_cell.angle_beta   90.00
_cell.angle_gamma   90.00
#
_symmetry.space_group_name_H-M   'P 1'
#
loop_
_entity.id
_entity.type
_entity.pdbx_description
1 polymer ?
#
loop_
_entity_poly.entity_id
_entity_poly.type
_entity_poly.pdbx_seq_one_letter_code
_entity_poly.pdbx_strand_id
1 'polypeptide(L)'
;MSRRYSLDDLHPTEVAPEGGGRTVLEFNNGLGRTPHDPFAVDIYCVGNVIQEYILDAYAGCEFLKPLVDAMREPDPQKRLKIEQVVERYNKILKTR
;
A
#
# COMPACT_ATOMS: atom_id res chain seq x y z
N MET A 1 7.44 16.38 1.27
CA MET A 1 6.21 17.17 1.05
C MET A 1 5.16 16.66 2.02
N SER A 2 4.45 17.53 2.73
CA SER A 2 3.34 17.14 3.60
C SER A 2 2.09 17.86 3.10
N ARG A 3 1.01 17.11 2.89
CA ARG A 3 -0.31 17.62 2.50
C ARG A 3 -1.34 17.08 3.49
N ARG A 4 -2.36 17.88 3.76
CA ARG A 4 -3.52 17.48 4.57
C ARG A 4 -4.70 17.32 3.63
N TYR A 5 -5.30 16.14 3.63
CA TYR A 5 -6.54 15.88 2.90
C TYR A 5 -7.74 16.22 3.78
N SER A 6 -8.81 16.72 3.18
CA SER A 6 -10.07 16.93 3.90
C SER A 6 -10.68 15.58 4.25
N LEU A 7 -11.38 15.49 5.38
CA LEU A 7 -12.17 14.30 5.72
C LEU A 7 -13.32 14.07 4.72
N ASP A 8 -13.77 15.13 4.05
CA ASP A 8 -14.82 15.07 3.02
C ASP A 8 -14.31 14.56 1.67
N ASP A 9 -12.99 14.53 1.46
CA ASP A 9 -12.36 14.03 0.24
C ASP A 9 -11.89 12.60 0.48
N LEU A 10 -12.78 11.63 0.28
CA LEU A 10 -12.48 10.21 0.54
C LEU A 10 -11.43 9.63 -0.43
N HIS A 11 -11.20 10.24 -1.59
CA HIS A 11 -10.30 9.73 -2.64
C HIS A 11 -9.56 10.88 -3.32
N PRO A 12 -8.71 11.62 -2.56
CA PRO A 12 -7.93 12.70 -3.13
C PRO A 12 -7.02 12.12 -4.21
N THR A 13 -6.82 12.87 -5.29
CA THR A 13 -6.03 12.39 -6.41
C THR A 13 -4.79 13.24 -6.59
N GLU A 14 -3.62 12.62 -6.54
CA GLU A 14 -2.33 13.31 -6.57
C GLU A 14 -1.52 12.99 -7.81
N VAL A 15 -0.81 14.00 -8.30
CA VAL A 15 0.26 13.81 -9.28
C VAL A 15 1.52 13.39 -8.53
N ALA A 16 2.17 12.35 -9.03
CA ALA A 16 3.42 11.83 -8.48
C ALA A 16 4.46 12.95 -8.26
N PRO A 17 5.04 13.09 -7.06
CA PRO A 17 6.17 14.00 -6.86
C PRO A 17 7.35 13.55 -7.75
N GLU A 18 8.03 14.50 -8.39
CA GLU A 18 9.28 14.21 -9.09
C GLU A 18 10.27 13.56 -8.12
N GLY A 19 10.70 12.33 -8.43
CA GLY A 19 11.61 11.54 -7.58
C GLY A 19 10.94 10.57 -6.59
N GLY A 20 9.61 10.44 -6.61
CA GLY A 20 8.90 9.38 -5.89
C GLY A 20 9.40 7.98 -6.27
N GLY A 21 9.43 7.06 -5.30
CA GLY A 21 10.03 5.72 -5.45
C GLY A 21 9.60 5.00 -6.73
N ARG A 22 10.57 4.71 -7.59
CA ARG A 22 10.40 4.06 -8.92
C ARG A 22 9.74 2.68 -8.89
N THR A 23 9.55 2.12 -7.70
CA THR A 23 8.92 0.80 -7.45
C THR A 23 7.41 0.86 -7.33
N VAL A 24 6.80 2.03 -7.11
CA VAL A 24 5.34 2.15 -7.16
C VAL A 24 4.94 2.11 -8.63
N LEU A 25 4.30 1.01 -9.06
CA LEU A 25 3.88 0.77 -10.44
C LEU A 25 3.09 1.96 -11.03
N GLU A 26 2.30 2.60 -10.19
CA GLU A 26 1.49 3.77 -10.53
C GLU A 26 2.32 4.94 -11.06
N PHE A 27 3.56 5.09 -10.59
CA PHE A 27 4.47 6.13 -11.07
C PHE A 27 5.23 5.75 -12.35
N ASN A 28 5.18 4.48 -12.76
CA ASN A 28 5.99 3.95 -13.87
C ASN A 28 5.24 3.87 -15.22
N ASN A 29 3.99 4.34 -15.31
CA ASN A 29 3.20 4.36 -16.55
C ASN A 29 3.64 5.43 -17.59
N GLY A 30 4.90 5.88 -17.55
CA GLY A 30 5.49 6.78 -18.56
C GLY A 30 4.99 8.22 -18.55
N LEU A 31 4.00 8.54 -17.73
CA LEU A 31 3.45 9.89 -17.55
C LEU A 31 3.33 10.11 -16.05
N GLY A 32 4.32 10.76 -15.43
CA GLY A 32 4.28 11.23 -14.03
C GLY A 32 3.23 12.31 -13.77
N ARG A 33 2.05 12.16 -14.39
CA ARG A 33 0.92 13.09 -14.43
C ARG A 33 -0.43 12.38 -14.25
N THR A 34 -0.46 11.05 -14.19
CA THR A 34 -1.70 10.34 -13.90
C THR A 34 -2.07 10.61 -12.43
N PRO A 35 -3.29 11.07 -12.15
CA PRO A 35 -3.75 11.22 -10.78
C PRO A 35 -3.87 9.84 -10.11
N HIS A 36 -3.28 9.68 -8.92
CA HIS A 36 -3.36 8.46 -8.10
C HIS A 36 -3.92 8.71 -6.71
N ASP A 37 -4.49 7.67 -6.11
CA ASP A 37 -4.92 7.70 -4.71
C ASP A 37 -3.68 7.59 -3.80
N PRO A 38 -3.33 8.64 -3.03
CA PRO A 38 -2.14 8.65 -2.19
C PRO A 38 -2.24 7.62 -1.05
N PHE A 39 -3.45 7.31 -0.56
CA PHE A 39 -3.64 6.31 0.49
C PHE A 39 -3.38 4.90 -0.04
N ALA A 40 -3.83 4.61 -1.27
CA ALA A 40 -3.51 3.34 -1.92
C ALA A 40 -1.99 3.19 -2.10
N VAL A 41 -1.27 4.26 -2.46
CA VAL A 41 0.20 4.25 -2.58
C VAL A 41 0.85 3.94 -1.24
N ASP A 42 0.40 4.55 -0.15
CA ASP A 42 0.95 4.29 1.19
C ASP A 42 0.79 2.82 1.59
N ILE A 43 -0.37 2.21 1.31
CA ILE A 43 -0.60 0.77 1.57
C ILE A 43 0.40 -0.11 0.79
N TYR A 44 0.66 0.22 -0.47
CA TYR A 44 1.64 -0.50 -1.28
C TYR A 44 3.06 -0.37 -0.73
N CYS A 45 3.45 0.84 -0.32
CA CYS A 45 4.74 1.11 0.31
C CYS A 45 4.92 0.31 1.61
N VAL A 46 3.92 0.33 2.50
CA VAL A 46 3.96 -0.46 3.74
C VAL A 46 4.01 -1.96 3.43
N GLY A 47 3.25 -2.43 2.45
CA GLY A 47 3.30 -3.82 2.00
C GLY A 47 4.69 -4.24 1.53
N ASN A 48 5.38 -3.39 0.75
CA ASN A 48 6.77 -3.64 0.34
C ASN A 48 7.73 -3.66 1.53
N VAL A 49 7.58 -2.75 2.50
CA VAL A 49 8.40 -2.74 3.73
C VAL A 49 8.23 -4.05 4.49
N ILE A 50 6.99 -4.52 4.66
CA ILE A 50 6.73 -5.80 5.35
C ILE A 50 7.30 -6.98 4.55
N GLN A 51 7.18 -6.97 3.22
CA GLN A 51 7.79 -8.01 2.39
C GLN A 51 9.30 -8.07 2.61
N GLU A 52 10.01 -6.97 2.40
CA GLU A 52 11.47 -6.92 2.37
C GLU A 52 12.08 -7.14 3.75
N TYR A 53 11.52 -6.49 4.78
CA TYR A 53 12.13 -6.48 6.12
C TYR A 53 11.53 -7.51 7.08
N ILE A 54 10.41 -8.16 6.73
CA ILE A 54 9.78 -9.18 7.57
C ILE A 54 9.73 -10.53 6.86
N LEU A 55 9.04 -10.63 5.71
CA LEU A 55 8.84 -11.92 5.05
C LEU A 55 10.12 -12.50 4.43
N ASP A 56 10.96 -11.64 3.84
CA ASP A 56 12.21 -12.08 3.21
C ASP A 56 13.33 -12.26 4.24
N ALA A 57 13.25 -11.57 5.39
CA ALA A 57 14.27 -11.58 6.42
C ALA A 57 14.08 -12.67 7.50
N TYR A 58 12.83 -13.07 7.78
CA TYR A 58 12.52 -13.99 8.88
C TYR A 58 11.64 -15.16 8.44
N ALA A 59 12.06 -16.38 8.79
CA ALA A 59 11.22 -17.57 8.66
C ALA A 59 10.14 -17.59 9.77
N GLY A 60 8.99 -18.22 9.50
CA GLY A 60 7.87 -18.31 10.44
C GLY A 60 6.90 -17.13 10.38
N CYS A 61 7.13 -16.17 9.47
CA CYS A 61 6.26 -15.02 9.20
C CYS A 61 5.35 -15.24 7.98
N GLU A 62 5.36 -16.42 7.36
CA GLU A 62 4.63 -16.73 6.11
C GLU A 62 3.11 -16.58 6.27
N PHE A 63 2.60 -16.64 7.50
CA PHE A 63 1.19 -16.40 7.81
C PHE A 63 0.74 -14.96 7.47
N LEU A 64 1.65 -13.99 7.37
CA LEU A 64 1.36 -12.63 6.92
C LEU A 64 1.30 -12.50 5.40
N LYS A 65 1.82 -13.48 4.65
CA LYS A 65 1.95 -13.40 3.20
C LYS A 65 0.63 -13.07 2.47
N PRO A 66 -0.52 -13.69 2.79
CA PRO A 66 -1.77 -13.36 2.11
C PRO A 66 -2.23 -11.91 2.35
N LEU A 67 -1.91 -11.33 3.51
CA LEU A 67 -2.21 -9.93 3.80
C LEU A 67 -1.27 -9.01 2.99
N VAL A 68 0.03 -9.30 3.00
CA VAL A 68 1.04 -8.50 2.30
C VAL A 68 0.81 -8.52 0.78
N ASP A 69 0.49 -9.68 0.21
CA ASP A 69 0.19 -9.80 -1.22
C ASP A 69 -1.04 -8.93 -1.60
N ALA A 70 -2.06 -8.87 -0.74
CA ALA A 70 -3.24 -8.04 -0.96
C ALA A 70 -2.98 -6.53 -0.75
N MET A 71 -2.01 -6.15 0.09
CA MET A 71 -1.53 -4.77 0.22
C MET A 71 -0.70 -4.34 -0.99
N ARG A 72 -0.06 -5.29 -1.67
CA ARG A 72 0.82 -5.06 -2.83
C ARG A 72 0.12 -5.30 -4.18
N GLU A 73 -1.20 -5.38 -4.18
CA GLU A 73 -2.01 -5.53 -5.40
C GLU A 73 -1.67 -4.40 -6.39
N PRO A 74 -1.23 -4.74 -7.63
CA PRO A 74 -0.87 -3.76 -8.65
C PRO A 74 -1.99 -2.79 -9.01
N ASP A 75 -3.23 -3.27 -9.00
CA ASP A 75 -4.41 -2.43 -9.25
C ASP A 75 -4.83 -1.71 -7.95
N PRO A 76 -4.64 -0.37 -7.83
CA PRO A 76 -5.02 0.37 -6.63
C PRO A 76 -6.50 0.25 -6.26
N GLN A 77 -7.39 -0.03 -7.21
CA GLN A 77 -8.82 -0.23 -6.93
C GLN A 77 -9.12 -1.59 -6.28
N LYS A 78 -8.25 -2.57 -6.49
CA LYS A 78 -8.33 -3.90 -5.87
C LYS A 78 -7.47 -4.01 -4.61
N ARG A 79 -6.54 -3.08 -4.42
CA ARG A 79 -5.69 -2.98 -3.24
C ARG A 79 -6.54 -2.72 -2.00
N LEU A 80 -6.15 -3.35 -0.89
CA LEU A 80 -6.87 -3.17 0.37
C LEU A 80 -6.81 -1.73 0.87
N LYS A 81 -7.94 -1.26 1.39
CA LYS A 81 -7.98 -0.03 2.20
C LYS A 81 -7.43 -0.28 3.60
N ILE A 82 -6.98 0.77 4.28
CA ILE A 82 -6.32 0.65 5.59
C ILE A 82 -7.22 -0.05 6.63
N GLU A 83 -8.53 0.20 6.62
CA GLU A 83 -9.49 -0.43 7.52
C GLU A 83 -9.52 -1.95 7.31
N GLN A 84 -9.50 -2.39 6.05
CA GLN A 84 -9.50 -3.80 5.68
C GLN A 84 -8.16 -4.47 6.04
N VAL A 85 -7.04 -3.75 5.88
CA VAL A 85 -5.72 -4.23 6.31
C VAL A 85 -5.71 -4.49 7.82
N VAL A 86 -6.16 -3.50 8.61
CA VAL A 86 -6.22 -3.61 10.08
C VAL A 86 -7.18 -4.73 10.51
N GLU A 87 -8.35 -4.85 9.87
CA GLU A 87 -9.30 -5.91 10.16
C GLU A 87 -8.70 -7.30 9.90
N ARG A 88 -8.08 -7.50 8.73
CA ARG A 88 -7.45 -8.79 8.37
C ARG A 88 -6.27 -9.12 9.28
N TYR A 89 -5.45 -8.13 9.61
CA TYR A 89 -4.35 -8.32 10.55
C TYR A 89 -4.86 -8.76 11.94
N ASN A 90 -5.91 -8.12 12.45
CA ASN A 90 -6.53 -8.51 13.72
C ASN A 90 -7.12 -9.92 13.68
N LYS A 91 -7.67 -10.35 12.53
CA LYS A 91 -8.13 -11.74 12.36
C LYS A 91 -6.96 -12.72 12.46
N ILE A 92 -5.85 -12.44 11.79
CA ILE A 92 -4.63 -13.25 11.86
C ILE A 92 -4.15 -13.41 13.31
N LEU A 93 -4.15 -12.33 14.10
CA LEU A 93 -3.73 -12.38 15.51
C LEU A 93 -4.66 -13.20 16.40
N LYS A 94 -5.97 -13.28 16.08
CA LYS A 94 -6.96 -14.02 16.87
C LYS A 94 -7.05 -15.51 16.50
N THR A 95 -6.54 -15.89 15.34
CA THR A 95 -6.50 -17.29 14.88
C THR A 95 -5.30 -18.05 15.45
N ARG A 96 -4.41 -17.37 16.19
CA ARG A 96 -3.19 -17.92 16.79
C ARG A 96 -3.28 -17.89 18.31
#